data_AF-A0A2S7IU99-F1
#
_entry.id   AF-A0A2S7IU99-F1
#
_cell.length_a   1.000
_cell.length_b   1.000
_cell.length_c   1.000
_cell.angle_alpha   90.00
_cell.angle_beta   90.00
_cell.angle_gamma   90.00
#
_symmetry.space_group_name_H-M   'P 1'
#
loop_
_entity.id
_entity.type
_entity.pdbx_description
1 polymer ?
#
loop_
_entity_poly.entity_id
_entity_poly.type
_entity_poly.pdbx_seq_one_letter_code
_entity_poly.pdbx_strand_id
1 'polypeptide(L)'
;HNAHDNTLSGIVAGTGTLTKTGAGVLTLAGNNTYVGGTAITAGTLQIGNGGTTGRIMGDAAIDAGAALAFNRSNSLTFGGVVSGAGRVVQAGSGTTVLTGTNSYSGGTAITAGTLSVGADNNLGAAAGGVEIGVGTLQLSAAFHSGRAITPGASAPLTLPPTA
;
A
#
# COMPACT_ATOMS: atom_id res chain seq x y z
N HIS A 1 13.13 -7.01 -19.72
CA HIS A 1 11.82 -7.70 -19.59
C HIS A 1 11.75 -8.39 -18.22
N ASN A 2 11.26 -7.72 -17.17
CA ASN A 2 10.98 -8.34 -15.86
C ASN A 2 9.47 -8.37 -15.65
N ALA A 3 8.79 -9.21 -16.43
CA ALA A 3 7.35 -9.50 -16.26
C ALA A 3 7.09 -10.65 -15.28
N HIS A 4 8.14 -11.19 -14.64
CA HIS A 4 8.05 -12.31 -13.70
C HIS A 4 7.95 -11.81 -12.26
N ASP A 5 7.18 -12.54 -11.46
CA ASP A 5 7.09 -12.34 -10.03
C ASP A 5 8.32 -12.94 -9.33
N ASN A 6 8.88 -12.19 -8.40
CA ASN A 6 10.08 -12.57 -7.66
C ASN A 6 9.83 -12.42 -6.16
N THR A 7 10.37 -13.34 -5.36
CA THR A 7 10.34 -13.23 -3.90
C THR A 7 11.75 -13.19 -3.35
N LEU A 8 12.06 -12.13 -2.59
CA LEU A 8 13.28 -11.98 -1.84
C LEU A 8 12.99 -12.18 -0.35
N SER A 9 13.38 -13.34 0.16
CA SER A 9 13.23 -13.68 1.59
C SER A 9 14.41 -13.19 2.46
N GLY A 10 15.53 -12.84 1.83
CA GLY A 10 16.70 -12.29 2.51
C GLY A 10 16.52 -10.84 2.98
N ILE A 11 17.46 -10.37 3.80
CA ILE A 11 17.53 -8.97 4.23
C ILE A 11 18.43 -8.20 3.25
N VAL A 12 17.89 -7.14 2.65
CA VAL A 12 18.67 -6.12 1.96
C VAL A 12 19.10 -5.07 2.98
N ALA A 13 20.40 -4.77 3.03
CA ALA A 13 21.02 -3.80 3.93
C ALA A 13 21.94 -2.84 3.18
N GLY A 14 22.32 -1.74 3.81
CA GLY A 14 23.26 -0.74 3.26
C GLY A 14 22.66 0.65 3.12
N THR A 15 23.40 1.57 2.49
CA THR A 15 22.98 2.98 2.34
C THR A 15 22.32 3.28 1.00
N GLY A 16 22.31 2.32 0.08
CA GLY A 16 21.74 2.48 -1.26
C GLY A 16 20.21 2.51 -1.28
N THR A 17 19.69 3.03 -2.39
CA THR A 17 18.25 3.03 -2.71
C THR A 17 17.87 1.68 -3.32
N LEU A 18 16.73 1.12 -2.90
CA LEU A 18 16.12 -0.01 -3.59
C LEU A 18 15.30 0.49 -4.79
N THR A 19 15.63 0.06 -6.01
CA THR A 19 14.84 0.39 -7.21
C THR A 19 14.13 -0.86 -7.75
N LYS A 20 12.80 -0.85 -7.73
CA LYS A 20 11.95 -1.87 -8.35
C LYS A 20 11.61 -1.44 -9.79
N THR A 21 11.94 -2.30 -10.74
CA THR A 21 11.64 -2.16 -12.17
C THR A 21 10.85 -3.37 -12.70
N GLY A 22 10.33 -3.27 -13.92
CA GLY A 22 9.58 -4.34 -14.57
C GLY A 22 8.13 -4.48 -14.10
N ALA A 23 7.29 -5.07 -14.95
CA ALA A 23 5.85 -5.16 -14.72
C ALA A 23 5.44 -6.16 -13.62
N GLY A 24 6.29 -7.14 -13.28
CA GLY A 24 5.97 -8.17 -12.29
C GLY A 24 5.95 -7.66 -10.84
N VAL A 25 5.60 -8.55 -9.92
CA VAL A 25 5.62 -8.32 -8.47
C VAL A 25 7.00 -8.66 -7.91
N LEU A 26 7.60 -7.76 -7.14
CA LEU A 26 8.71 -8.11 -6.24
C LEU A 26 8.19 -8.17 -4.82
N THR A 27 8.22 -9.36 -4.22
CA THR A 27 7.86 -9.57 -2.83
C THR A 27 9.10 -9.51 -1.95
N LEU A 28 9.12 -8.59 -0.98
CA LEU A 28 10.13 -8.51 0.07
C LEU A 28 9.59 -9.17 1.33
N ALA A 29 9.93 -10.45 1.53
CA ALA A 29 9.53 -11.21 2.71
C ALA A 29 10.50 -11.01 3.90
N GLY A 30 11.72 -10.53 3.64
CA GLY A 30 12.69 -10.17 4.68
C GLY A 30 12.44 -8.80 5.32
N ASN A 31 12.91 -8.62 6.56
CA ASN A 31 12.89 -7.33 7.24
C ASN A 31 14.10 -6.49 6.79
N ASN A 32 13.96 -5.76 5.69
CA ASN A 32 15.07 -5.01 5.10
C ASN A 32 15.50 -3.82 5.98
N THR A 33 16.80 -3.50 5.93
CA THR A 33 17.46 -2.49 6.77
C THR A 33 18.27 -1.48 5.95
N TYR A 34 18.18 -1.50 4.61
CA TYR A 34 18.78 -0.45 3.79
C TYR A 34 18.18 0.92 4.14
N VAL A 35 18.91 2.03 3.99
CA VAL A 35 18.44 3.35 4.42
C VAL A 35 18.25 4.37 3.29
N GLY A 36 18.64 4.05 2.06
CA GLY A 36 18.57 4.99 0.92
C GLY A 36 17.18 5.17 0.31
N GLY A 37 16.12 4.69 0.96
CA GLY A 37 14.74 4.75 0.47
C GLY A 37 14.42 3.76 -0.66
N THR A 38 13.22 3.89 -1.21
CA THR A 38 12.66 2.96 -2.20
C THR A 38 12.08 3.71 -3.39
N ALA A 39 12.40 3.27 -4.61
CA ALA A 39 11.79 3.75 -5.85
C ALA A 39 11.10 2.59 -6.59
N ILE A 40 9.84 2.76 -6.96
CA ILE A 40 9.03 1.76 -7.67
C ILE A 40 8.64 2.36 -9.02
N THR A 41 9.41 2.01 -10.05
CA THR A 41 9.26 2.58 -11.39
C THR A 41 8.27 1.82 -12.27
N ALA A 42 7.98 0.56 -11.94
CA ALA A 42 7.00 -0.28 -12.62
C ALA A 42 6.58 -1.49 -11.78
N GLY A 43 5.38 -2.01 -12.09
CA GLY A 43 4.82 -3.20 -11.45
C GLY A 43 4.50 -2.97 -9.97
N THR A 44 4.62 -4.02 -9.17
CA THR A 44 4.30 -3.95 -7.74
C THR A 44 5.51 -4.29 -6.89
N LEU A 45 5.77 -3.51 -5.85
CA LEU A 45 6.58 -3.92 -4.71
C LEU A 45 5.65 -4.36 -3.58
N GLN A 46 5.73 -5.62 -3.18
CA GLN A 46 4.94 -6.16 -2.08
C GLN A 46 5.80 -6.34 -0.83
N ILE A 47 5.33 -5.84 0.30
CA ILE A 47 5.97 -5.97 1.61
C ILE A 47 5.31 -7.11 2.37
N GLY A 48 6.08 -8.18 2.59
CA GLY A 48 5.59 -9.42 3.17
C GLY A 48 4.88 -10.34 2.16
N ASN A 49 4.65 -11.57 2.58
CA ASN A 49 4.02 -12.64 1.80
C ASN A 49 2.79 -13.23 2.53
N GLY A 50 2.12 -12.42 3.35
CA GLY A 50 1.05 -12.85 4.27
C GLY A 50 1.56 -13.28 5.65
N GLY A 51 2.88 -13.43 5.82
CA GLY A 51 3.51 -13.69 7.12
C GLY A 51 3.63 -12.44 8.01
N THR A 52 4.46 -12.57 9.05
CA THR A 52 4.77 -11.51 10.03
C THR A 52 6.12 -10.81 9.74
N THR A 53 6.71 -11.06 8.59
CA THR A 53 7.98 -10.48 8.13
C THR A 53 7.77 -9.72 6.82
N GLY A 54 8.73 -8.87 6.48
CA GLY A 54 8.64 -7.95 5.35
C GLY A 54 8.63 -6.51 5.85
N ARG A 55 9.66 -5.75 5.50
CA ARG A 55 9.79 -4.33 5.84
C ARG A 55 10.66 -3.63 4.81
N ILE A 56 10.39 -2.35 4.60
CA ILE A 56 11.31 -1.39 3.96
C ILE A 56 11.57 -0.24 4.93
N MET A 57 12.62 0.54 4.69
CA MET A 57 12.95 1.72 5.47
C MET A 57 12.90 2.96 4.59
N GLY A 58 12.71 4.10 5.25
CA GLY A 58 12.66 5.40 4.60
C GLY A 58 11.43 5.57 3.71
N ASP A 59 11.53 6.54 2.82
CA ASP A 59 10.46 6.95 1.93
C ASP A 59 10.32 6.01 0.73
N ALA A 60 9.14 6.03 0.12
CA ALA A 60 8.81 5.25 -1.07
C ALA A 60 8.23 6.16 -2.17
N ALA A 61 8.94 6.27 -3.30
CA ALA A 61 8.43 6.92 -4.50
C ALA A 61 7.82 5.89 -5.45
N ILE A 62 6.60 6.11 -5.92
CA ILE A 62 5.84 5.19 -6.77
C ILE A 62 5.46 5.90 -8.07
N ASP A 63 5.98 5.43 -9.20
CA ASP A 63 5.66 5.99 -10.51
C ASP A 63 4.25 5.60 -10.97
N ALA A 64 3.76 6.31 -11.99
CA ALA A 64 2.44 6.05 -12.58
C ALA A 64 2.31 4.59 -13.05
N GLY A 65 1.20 3.95 -12.69
CA GLY A 65 0.94 2.53 -13.02
C GLY A 65 1.68 1.53 -12.14
N ALA A 66 2.53 1.97 -11.21
CA ALA A 66 3.17 1.11 -10.21
C ALA A 66 2.40 1.10 -8.88
N ALA A 67 2.71 0.12 -8.01
CA ALA A 67 2.06 -0.04 -6.72
C ALA A 67 3.02 -0.45 -5.60
N LEU A 68 2.74 0.05 -4.39
CA LEU A 68 3.28 -0.45 -3.13
C LEU A 68 2.18 -1.22 -2.40
N ALA A 69 2.38 -2.53 -2.20
CA ALA A 69 1.43 -3.39 -1.52
C ALA A 69 1.95 -3.84 -0.16
N PHE A 70 1.11 -3.83 0.86
CA PHE A 70 1.40 -4.36 2.19
C PHE A 70 0.64 -5.68 2.38
N ASN A 71 1.36 -6.79 2.42
CA ASN A 71 0.81 -8.13 2.61
C ASN A 71 1.43 -8.78 3.85
N ARG A 72 0.99 -8.35 5.03
CA ARG A 72 1.37 -8.89 6.34
C ARG A 72 0.14 -9.31 7.13
N SER A 73 0.29 -10.31 7.99
CA SER A 73 -0.78 -10.80 8.88
C SER A 73 -0.83 -10.13 10.24
N ASN A 74 0.21 -9.41 10.65
CA ASN A 74 0.26 -8.67 11.91
C ASN A 74 0.27 -7.15 11.67
N SER A 75 0.34 -6.40 12.76
CA SER A 75 0.45 -4.95 12.69
C SER A 75 1.82 -4.50 12.13
N LEU A 76 1.80 -3.55 11.20
CA LEU A 76 2.97 -2.84 10.69
C LEU A 76 2.71 -1.33 10.76
N THR A 77 3.54 -0.60 11.48
CA THR A 77 3.59 0.87 11.37
C THR A 77 4.58 1.28 10.29
N PHE A 78 4.09 1.98 9.27
CA PHE A 78 4.90 2.54 8.20
C PHE A 78 4.92 4.07 8.31
N GLY A 79 6.09 4.60 8.69
CA GLY A 79 6.29 6.04 8.91
C GLY A 79 7.01 6.77 7.78
N GLY A 80 7.43 6.07 6.73
CA GLY A 80 8.02 6.71 5.55
C GLY A 80 6.97 7.50 4.77
N VAL A 81 7.43 8.54 4.07
CA VAL A 81 6.58 9.28 3.12
C VAL A 81 6.45 8.47 1.84
N VAL A 82 5.21 8.25 1.41
CA VAL A 82 4.89 7.67 0.11
C VAL A 82 4.52 8.79 -0.86
N SER A 83 5.18 8.85 -2.01
CA SER A 83 5.03 9.91 -3.01
C SER A 83 4.89 9.36 -4.44
N GLY A 84 4.56 10.22 -5.40
CA GLY A 84 4.49 9.89 -6.83
C GLY A 84 3.07 9.69 -7.37
N ALA A 85 2.95 9.08 -8.54
CA ALA A 85 1.67 8.90 -9.24
C ALA A 85 1.09 7.49 -9.13
N GLY A 86 1.81 6.57 -8.49
CA GLY A 86 1.34 5.21 -8.23
C GLY A 86 0.38 5.10 -7.05
N ARG A 87 -0.01 3.86 -6.75
CA ARG A 87 -1.04 3.56 -5.74
C ARG A 87 -0.50 2.76 -4.55
N VAL A 88 -1.19 2.86 -3.42
CA VAL A 88 -0.95 2.03 -2.24
C VAL A 88 -2.01 0.94 -2.13
N VAL A 89 -1.62 -0.27 -1.72
CA VAL A 89 -2.53 -1.41 -1.55
C VAL A 89 -2.36 -2.04 -0.18
N GLN A 90 -3.43 -2.15 0.59
CA GLN A 90 -3.49 -3.00 1.77
C GLN A 90 -4.04 -4.37 1.36
N ALA A 91 -3.18 -5.38 1.34
CA ALA A 91 -3.47 -6.71 0.82
C ALA A 91 -3.40 -7.84 1.87
N GLY A 92 -2.75 -7.59 3.01
CA GLY A 92 -2.61 -8.55 4.09
C GLY A 92 -3.81 -8.55 5.05
N SER A 93 -3.99 -9.65 5.79
CA SER A 93 -5.03 -9.78 6.81
C SER A 93 -4.77 -8.95 8.08
N GLY A 94 -3.54 -8.47 8.26
CA GLY A 94 -3.14 -7.65 9.40
C GLY A 94 -3.54 -6.18 9.27
N THR A 95 -2.93 -5.35 10.12
CA THR A 95 -3.16 -3.91 10.17
C THR A 95 -1.93 -3.16 9.67
N THR A 96 -2.06 -2.33 8.64
CA THR A 96 -1.03 -1.35 8.29
C THR A 96 -1.42 0.01 8.85
N VAL A 97 -0.54 0.62 9.63
CA VAL A 97 -0.72 1.98 10.16
C VAL A 97 0.17 2.93 9.37
N LEU A 98 -0.44 3.79 8.55
CA LEU A 98 0.29 4.84 7.83
C LEU A 98 0.35 6.09 8.69
N THR A 99 1.56 6.51 9.06
CA THR A 99 1.78 7.73 9.86
C THR A 99 2.48 8.84 9.08
N GLY A 100 3.06 8.53 7.92
CA GLY A 100 3.70 9.51 7.04
C GLY A 100 2.71 10.47 6.39
N THR A 101 3.15 11.71 6.15
CA THR A 101 2.43 12.68 5.31
C THR A 101 2.64 12.30 3.85
N ASN A 102 1.69 11.58 3.27
CA ASN A 102 1.84 11.00 1.95
C ASN A 102 1.34 11.95 0.85
N SER A 103 1.92 11.83 -0.35
CA SER A 103 1.58 12.65 -1.52
C SER A 103 1.37 11.82 -2.79
N TYR A 104 1.29 10.49 -2.68
CA TYR A 104 0.94 9.65 -3.83
C TYR A 104 -0.45 9.99 -4.36
N SER A 105 -0.63 10.01 -5.67
CA SER A 105 -1.89 10.41 -6.31
C SER A 105 -2.67 9.29 -6.98
N GLY A 106 -2.10 8.09 -7.09
CA GLY A 106 -2.77 6.92 -7.68
C GLY A 106 -3.85 6.28 -6.81
N GLY A 107 -4.09 6.81 -5.61
CA GLY A 107 -5.11 6.35 -4.67
C GLY A 107 -4.69 5.15 -3.82
N THR A 108 -5.66 4.63 -3.07
CA THR A 108 -5.47 3.57 -2.08
C THR A 108 -6.50 2.48 -2.26
N ALA A 109 -6.08 1.22 -2.34
CA ALA A 109 -6.97 0.07 -2.37
C ALA A 109 -6.82 -0.77 -1.10
N ILE A 110 -7.93 -1.09 -0.43
CA ILE A 110 -7.97 -1.93 0.77
C ILE A 110 -8.65 -3.24 0.39
N THR A 111 -7.84 -4.21 -0.03
CA THR A 111 -8.33 -5.49 -0.54
C THR A 111 -8.45 -6.55 0.55
N ALA A 112 -7.80 -6.37 1.70
CA ALA A 112 -7.95 -7.23 2.89
C ALA A 112 -7.53 -6.49 4.17
N GLY A 113 -7.80 -7.09 5.33
CA GLY A 113 -7.32 -6.61 6.63
C GLY A 113 -7.74 -5.17 6.95
N THR A 114 -6.85 -4.44 7.62
CA THR A 114 -7.14 -3.07 8.07
C THR A 114 -6.05 -2.09 7.63
N LEU A 115 -6.45 -0.99 7.01
CA LEU A 115 -5.60 0.19 6.86
C LEU A 115 -6.00 1.24 7.91
N SER A 116 -5.07 1.62 8.77
CA SER A 116 -5.30 2.60 9.83
C SER A 116 -4.59 3.91 9.53
N VAL A 117 -5.32 5.02 9.64
CA VAL A 117 -4.82 6.37 9.39
C VAL A 117 -5.30 7.35 10.46
N GLY A 118 -4.46 8.35 10.76
CA GLY A 118 -4.77 9.43 11.70
C GLY A 118 -5.10 10.77 11.04
N ALA A 119 -4.77 10.94 9.76
CA ALA A 119 -4.99 12.18 9.00
C ALA A 119 -5.23 11.88 7.52
N ASP A 120 -5.95 12.77 6.81
CA ASP A 120 -6.30 12.56 5.40
C ASP A 120 -5.07 12.45 4.49
N ASN A 121 -4.02 13.22 4.79
CA ASN A 121 -2.75 13.15 4.07
C ASN A 121 -2.02 11.81 4.25
N ASN A 122 -2.38 10.96 5.21
CA ASN A 122 -1.86 9.58 5.27
C ASN A 122 -2.37 8.74 4.08
N LEU A 123 -3.50 9.12 3.45
CA LEU A 123 -4.07 8.45 2.26
C LEU A 123 -3.57 9.06 0.94
N GLY A 124 -2.55 9.92 0.98
CA GLY A 124 -1.99 10.55 -0.22
C GLY A 124 -2.78 11.79 -0.66
N ALA A 125 -2.56 12.21 -1.90
CA ALA A 125 -3.22 13.37 -2.47
C ALA A 125 -4.75 13.18 -2.52
N ALA A 126 -5.51 14.25 -2.29
CA ALA A 126 -6.98 14.21 -2.24
C ALA A 126 -7.64 13.74 -3.56
N ALA A 127 -6.94 13.88 -4.69
CA ALA A 127 -7.40 13.38 -5.99
C ALA A 127 -7.36 11.84 -6.09
N GLY A 128 -6.56 11.16 -5.27
CA GLY A 128 -6.52 9.70 -5.21
C GLY A 128 -7.71 9.15 -4.41
N GLY A 129 -8.59 8.38 -5.03
CA GLY A 129 -9.70 7.74 -4.32
C GLY A 129 -9.24 6.67 -3.33
N VAL A 130 -10.14 6.23 -2.45
CA VAL A 130 -9.98 5.01 -1.65
C VAL A 130 -10.99 3.98 -2.10
N GLU A 131 -10.50 2.82 -2.51
CA GLU A 131 -11.31 1.65 -2.80
C GLU A 131 -11.30 0.71 -1.60
N ILE A 132 -12.48 0.39 -1.05
CA ILE A 132 -12.62 -0.52 0.09
C ILE A 132 -13.26 -1.83 -0.42
N GLY A 133 -12.44 -2.85 -0.66
CA GLY A 133 -12.89 -4.20 -0.98
C GLY A 133 -13.43 -4.91 0.27
N VAL A 134 -12.85 -6.06 0.61
CA VAL A 134 -13.26 -6.83 1.81
C VAL A 134 -12.53 -6.41 3.10
N GLY A 135 -11.64 -5.40 3.02
CA GLY A 135 -10.93 -4.88 4.18
C GLY A 135 -11.64 -3.72 4.87
N THR A 136 -10.94 -3.08 5.81
CA THR A 136 -11.44 -1.97 6.63
C THR A 136 -10.52 -0.76 6.55
N LEU A 137 -11.09 0.42 6.32
CA LEU A 137 -10.42 1.69 6.61
C LEU A 137 -10.72 2.09 8.07
N GLN A 138 -9.71 2.08 8.92
CA GLN A 138 -9.81 2.51 10.32
C GLN A 138 -9.27 3.94 10.46
N LEU A 139 -10.05 4.78 11.14
CA LEU A 139 -9.70 6.17 11.45
C LEU A 139 -9.38 6.26 12.94
N SER A 140 -8.15 6.66 13.29
CA SER A 140 -7.71 6.77 14.69
C SER A 140 -7.90 8.18 15.29
N ALA A 141 -8.35 9.14 14.47
CA ALA A 141 -8.68 10.50 14.88
C ALA A 141 -9.84 11.05 14.03
N ALA A 142 -10.33 12.25 14.37
CA ALA A 142 -11.37 12.92 13.61
C ALA A 142 -10.89 13.19 12.17
N PHE A 143 -11.73 12.85 11.19
CA PHE A 143 -11.33 12.78 9.81
C PHE A 143 -12.29 13.57 8.93
N HIS A 144 -11.74 14.46 8.11
CA HIS A 144 -12.48 15.17 7.06
C HIS A 144 -11.76 14.91 5.74
N SER A 145 -12.47 14.38 4.75
CA SER A 145 -11.90 14.16 3.43
C SER A 145 -12.91 14.49 2.34
N GLY A 146 -12.42 15.15 1.29
CA GLY A 146 -13.16 15.37 0.05
C GLY A 146 -12.91 14.29 -1.00
N ARG A 147 -12.11 13.25 -0.69
CA ARG A 147 -11.78 12.20 -1.65
C ARG A 147 -12.95 11.25 -1.87
N ALA A 148 -13.02 10.67 -3.06
CA ALA A 148 -13.98 9.60 -3.34
C ALA A 148 -13.63 8.35 -2.52
N ILE A 149 -14.61 7.81 -1.81
CA ILE A 149 -14.53 6.49 -1.16
C ILE A 149 -15.49 5.57 -1.90
N THR A 150 -14.95 4.57 -2.58
CA THR A 150 -15.73 3.64 -3.39
C THR A 150 -15.71 2.25 -2.76
N PRO A 151 -16.87 1.60 -2.56
CA PRO A 151 -16.90 0.17 -2.28
C PRO A 151 -16.26 -0.61 -3.45
N GLY A 152 -15.43 -1.60 -3.14
CA GLY A 152 -14.86 -2.51 -4.12
C GLY A 152 -15.94 -3.44 -4.68
N ALA A 153 -15.69 -4.03 -5.84
CA ALA A 153 -16.65 -4.83 -6.59
C ALA A 153 -17.05 -6.13 -5.88
N SER A 154 -17.91 -6.07 -4.85
CA SER A 154 -18.63 -7.19 -4.25
C SER A 154 -19.79 -6.71 -3.36
N ALA A 155 -20.82 -6.16 -3.99
CA ALA A 155 -22.20 -6.39 -3.59
C ALA A 155 -23.09 -6.07 -4.81
N PRO A 156 -23.73 -7.05 -5.46
CA PRO A 156 -24.87 -6.70 -6.31
C PRO A 156 -25.89 -6.00 -5.41
N LEU A 157 -26.21 -4.75 -5.74
CA LEU A 157 -27.30 -4.02 -5.09
C LEU A 157 -28.62 -4.70 -5.50
N THR A 158 -29.05 -5.71 -4.76
CA THR A 158 -30.40 -6.25 -4.95
C THR A 158 -31.37 -5.28 -4.31
N LEU A 159 -31.98 -4.42 -5.14
CA LEU A 159 -33.13 -3.64 -4.73
C LEU A 159 -34.30 -4.61 -4.45
N PRO A 160 -35.08 -4.42 -3.36
CA PRO A 160 -36.31 -5.18 -3.17
C PRO A 160 -37.27 -4.91 -4.34
N PRO A 161 -38.07 -5.89 -4.78
CA PRO A 161 -39.05 -5.67 -5.83
C PRO A 161 -40.02 -4.57 -5.40
N THR A 162 -40.28 -3.61 -6.29
CA THR A 162 -41.34 -2.63 -6.13
C THR A 162 -42.68 -3.35 -6.02
N ALA A 163 -43.41 -3.11 -4.93
CA ALA A 163 -44.80 -3.54 -4.77
C ALA A 163 -45.73 -2.75 -5.69
#